data_AF-A0A2G8JJT0-F1
#
_entry.id   AF-A0A2G8JJT0-F1
#
_cell.length_a   1.000
_cell.length_b   1.000
_cell.length_c   1.000
_cell.angle_alpha   90.00
_cell.angle_beta   90.00
_cell.angle_gamma   90.00
#
_symmetry.space_group_name_H-M   'P 1'
#
loop_
_entity.id
_entity.type
_entity.pdbx_description
1 polymer ?
#
loop_
_entity_poly.entity_id
_entity_poly.type
_entity_poly.pdbx_seq_one_letter_code
_entity_poly.pdbx_strand_id
1 'polypeptide(L)'
;IYRSMASRTNVSLVRKFLSVRGIPTCLLKAGEVHESDTKAGKSLFLIIPGNPGVIDFYDEFQKILHSASEGAIPVWGVAHAGHMEVPKDMTPKAGDLYELEDQINHKIAFIEDHIPANTRLVLIGHSIGCYIILEILRRKPNLPIQKGILLFPTIERMAQTPNGVVSKPLALNFRWAAYLAASLAYYLPDCIKLFLIRLHLRGSTMNPTAARRVSSLQP
;
A
#
# COMPACT_ATOMS: atom_id res chain seq x y z
N ILE A 1 12.65 -15.84 -22.78
CA ILE A 1 11.75 -15.77 -21.59
C ILE A 1 11.01 -14.41 -21.52
N TYR A 2 11.65 -13.27 -21.76
CA TYR A 2 11.00 -11.94 -21.75
C TYR A 2 10.00 -11.64 -22.90
N ARG A 3 9.99 -12.42 -23.98
CA ARG A 3 9.24 -12.07 -25.21
C ARG A 3 7.78 -12.55 -25.25
N SER A 4 7.34 -13.31 -24.25
CA SER A 4 6.01 -13.96 -24.25
C SER A 4 4.94 -13.21 -23.44
N MET A 5 5.31 -12.24 -22.60
CA MET A 5 4.35 -11.48 -21.76
C MET A 5 3.72 -10.28 -22.49
N ALA A 6 3.88 -10.20 -23.81
CA ALA A 6 3.35 -9.11 -24.63
C ALA A 6 1.90 -9.33 -25.10
N SER A 7 1.21 -10.36 -24.61
CA SER A 7 -0.25 -10.33 -24.59
C SER A 7 -0.67 -9.43 -23.43
N ARG A 8 -0.81 -8.13 -23.70
CA ARG A 8 -1.45 -7.20 -22.76
C ARG A 8 -2.93 -7.59 -22.66
N THR A 9 -3.24 -8.64 -21.90
CA THR A 9 -4.56 -8.75 -21.29
C THR A 9 -4.75 -7.47 -20.50
N ASN A 10 -5.79 -6.72 -20.84
CA ASN A 10 -6.11 -5.44 -20.23
C ASN A 10 -6.63 -5.73 -18.82
N VAL A 11 -5.74 -6.08 -17.89
CA VAL A 11 -6.08 -6.43 -16.51
C VAL A 11 -6.64 -5.18 -15.85
N SER A 12 -7.93 -5.21 -15.55
CA SER A 12 -8.60 -4.15 -14.80
C SER A 12 -8.26 -4.26 -13.33
N LEU A 13 -7.77 -3.16 -12.78
CA LEU A 13 -7.61 -3.02 -11.33
C LEU A 13 -8.83 -2.30 -10.78
N VAL A 14 -9.45 -2.88 -9.76
CA VAL A 14 -10.61 -2.32 -9.07
C VAL A 14 -10.17 -1.83 -7.70
N ARG A 15 -10.29 -0.52 -7.48
CA ARG A 15 -10.07 0.10 -6.18
C ARG A 15 -11.38 0.10 -5.40
N LYS A 16 -11.34 -0.36 -4.15
CA LYS A 16 -12.47 -0.35 -3.23
C LYS A 16 -12.02 0.18 -1.87
N PHE A 17 -12.86 1.03 -1.26
CA PHE A 17 -12.72 1.41 0.13
C PHE A 17 -13.67 0.57 0.99
N LEU A 18 -13.17 0.12 2.13
CA LEU A 18 -13.90 -0.67 3.11
C LEU A 18 -13.44 -0.31 4.53
N SER A 19 -14.23 -0.65 5.53
CA SER A 19 -13.87 -0.43 6.94
C SER A 19 -13.37 -1.73 7.56
N VAL A 20 -12.13 -1.76 8.03
CA VAL A 20 -11.58 -2.87 8.83
C VAL A 20 -11.65 -2.47 10.29
N ARG A 21 -12.63 -2.99 11.04
CA ARG A 21 -12.83 -2.69 12.47
C ARG A 21 -12.86 -1.18 12.77
N GLY A 22 -13.53 -0.41 11.91
CA GLY A 22 -13.63 1.04 12.04
C GLY A 22 -12.54 1.83 11.30
N ILE A 23 -11.50 1.17 10.78
CA ILE A 23 -10.39 1.81 10.06
C ILE A 23 -10.67 1.82 8.54
N PRO A 24 -10.80 3.00 7.91
CA PRO A 24 -10.92 3.13 6.47
C PRO A 24 -9.71 2.55 5.75
N THR A 25 -9.95 1.64 4.81
CA THR A 25 -8.92 0.83 4.17
C THR A 25 -9.12 0.79 2.67
N CYS A 26 -8.08 1.15 1.93
CA CYS A 26 -8.05 0.98 0.48
C CYS A 26 -7.59 -0.43 0.12
N LEU A 27 -8.43 -1.14 -0.62
CA LEU A 27 -8.17 -2.44 -1.22
C LEU A 27 -8.07 -2.27 -2.74
N LEU A 28 -6.99 -2.76 -3.33
CA LEU A 28 -6.79 -2.79 -4.77
C LEU A 28 -6.83 -4.23 -5.26
N LYS A 29 -7.76 -4.55 -6.16
CA LYS A 29 -8.00 -5.92 -6.62
C LYS A 29 -7.68 -6.07 -8.11
N ALA A 30 -6.98 -7.15 -8.45
CA ALA A 30 -6.97 -7.76 -9.77
C ALA A 30 -7.68 -9.12 -9.66
N GLY A 31 -8.90 -9.22 -10.22
CA GLY A 31 -9.75 -10.40 -10.09
C GLY A 31 -10.53 -10.46 -8.76
N GLU A 32 -11.60 -11.25 -8.76
CA GLU A 32 -12.47 -11.45 -7.60
C GLU A 32 -12.27 -12.85 -7.01
N VAL A 33 -12.54 -12.98 -5.72
CA VAL A 33 -12.61 -14.26 -5.04
C VAL A 33 -14.08 -14.65 -5.01
N HIS A 34 -14.52 -15.44 -6.00
CA HIS A 34 -15.90 -15.92 -6.05
C HIS A 34 -16.12 -17.03 -5.02
N GLU A 35 -17.25 -17.08 -4.33
CA GLU A 35 -17.56 -18.17 -3.38
C GLU A 35 -17.89 -19.49 -4.10
N SER A 36 -18.39 -19.43 -5.34
CA SER A 36 -19.00 -20.54 -6.07
C SER A 36 -18.05 -21.55 -6.72
N ASP A 37 -16.75 -21.25 -6.89
CA ASP A 37 -15.86 -22.19 -7.57
C ASP A 37 -15.34 -23.30 -6.64
N THR A 38 -15.23 -24.49 -7.21
CA THR A 38 -15.25 -25.85 -6.65
C THR A 38 -14.25 -26.18 -5.52
N LYS A 39 -14.52 -27.31 -4.83
CA LYS A 39 -13.91 -27.88 -3.60
C LYS A 39 -12.37 -27.93 -3.46
N ALA A 40 -11.58 -27.48 -4.44
CA ALA A 40 -10.13 -27.33 -4.32
C ALA A 40 -9.82 -25.88 -3.90
N GLY A 41 -9.46 -25.66 -2.62
CA GLY A 41 -9.32 -24.34 -2.01
C GLY A 41 -8.67 -23.27 -2.89
N LYS A 42 -9.28 -22.08 -2.94
CA LYS A 42 -8.91 -20.96 -3.82
C LYS A 42 -7.59 -20.34 -3.37
N SER A 43 -6.65 -20.05 -4.26
CA SER A 43 -5.44 -19.32 -3.89
C SER A 43 -5.63 -17.81 -4.10
N LEU A 44 -5.09 -17.00 -3.19
CA LEU A 44 -5.10 -15.54 -3.28
C LEU A 44 -3.69 -15.00 -3.00
N PHE A 45 -3.21 -14.12 -3.88
CA PHE A 45 -2.01 -13.34 -3.62
C PHE A 45 -2.41 -12.05 -2.89
N LEU A 46 -1.86 -11.85 -1.69
CA LEU A 46 -2.12 -10.65 -0.88
C LEU A 46 -0.85 -9.85 -0.71
N ILE A 47 -0.80 -8.66 -1.31
CA ILE A 47 0.32 -7.74 -1.21
C ILE A 47 0.17 -6.87 0.02
N ILE A 48 1.21 -6.86 0.85
CA ILE A 48 1.41 -5.95 1.97
C ILE A 48 2.49 -4.94 1.56
N PRO A 49 2.15 -3.66 1.37
CA PRO A 49 3.07 -2.67 0.84
C PRO A 49 4.20 -2.37 1.82
N GLY A 50 5.26 -1.75 1.30
CA GLY A 50 6.29 -1.08 2.10
C GLY A 50 5.98 0.40 2.26
N ASN A 51 6.91 1.19 2.81
CA ASN A 51 6.75 2.65 2.88
C ASN A 51 6.79 3.27 1.46
N PRO A 52 5.91 4.22 1.12
CA PRO A 52 5.03 4.99 2.01
C PRO A 52 3.61 4.39 2.21
N GLY A 53 3.41 3.08 2.09
CA GLY A 53 2.16 2.36 2.40
C GLY A 53 1.01 2.56 1.41
N VAL A 54 1.23 3.35 0.37
CA VAL A 54 0.30 3.61 -0.74
C VAL A 54 0.29 2.40 -1.67
N ILE A 55 -0.90 1.86 -1.98
CA ILE A 55 -0.99 0.65 -2.81
C ILE A 55 -0.79 0.90 -4.31
N ASP A 56 -0.96 2.14 -4.77
CA ASP A 56 -0.82 2.53 -6.19
C ASP A 56 0.59 2.26 -6.76
N PHE A 57 1.61 2.17 -5.90
CA PHE A 57 2.96 1.77 -6.34
C PHE A 57 3.03 0.33 -6.86
N TYR A 58 2.03 -0.49 -6.55
CA TYR A 58 1.97 -1.91 -6.88
C TYR A 58 1.03 -2.21 -8.05
N ASP A 59 0.40 -1.20 -8.67
CA ASP A 59 -0.54 -1.38 -9.81
C ASP A 59 0.04 -2.30 -10.89
N GLU A 60 1.23 -1.96 -11.40
CA GLU A 60 1.85 -2.72 -12.49
C GLU A 60 2.30 -4.10 -12.04
N PHE A 61 2.81 -4.20 -10.80
CA PHE A 61 3.21 -5.48 -10.23
C PHE A 61 2.01 -6.41 -10.04
N GLN A 62 0.85 -5.91 -9.60
CA GLN A 62 -0.39 -6.68 -9.49
C GLN A 62 -0.86 -7.20 -10.85
N LYS A 63 -0.82 -6.36 -11.88
CA LYS A 63 -1.18 -6.78 -13.24
C LYS A 63 -0.25 -7.87 -13.74
N ILE A 64 1.06 -7.71 -13.56
CA ILE A 64 2.05 -8.70 -13.97
C ILE A 64 1.83 -10.03 -13.24
N LEU A 65 1.58 -10.02 -11.93
CA LEU A 65 1.31 -11.23 -11.16
C LEU A 65 0.02 -11.92 -11.62
N HIS A 66 -1.05 -11.16 -11.80
CA HIS A 66 -2.34 -11.69 -12.25
C HIS A 66 -2.22 -12.30 -13.65
N SER A 67 -1.59 -11.58 -14.60
CA SER A 67 -1.33 -12.09 -15.95
C SER A 67 -0.39 -13.30 -15.97
N ALA A 68 0.62 -13.35 -15.08
CA ALA A 68 1.53 -14.50 -14.97
C ALA A 68 0.81 -15.75 -14.45
N SER A 69 -0.30 -15.59 -13.72
CA SER A 69 -1.19 -16.69 -13.35
C SER A 69 -2.25 -17.00 -14.42
N GLU A 70 -2.18 -16.36 -15.60
CA GLU A 70 -3.20 -16.43 -16.66
C GLU A 70 -4.60 -16.02 -16.17
N GLY A 71 -4.66 -15.18 -15.12
CA GLY A 71 -5.89 -14.77 -14.46
C GLY A 71 -6.51 -15.81 -13.52
N ALA A 72 -5.83 -16.94 -13.27
CA ALA A 72 -6.33 -18.00 -12.40
C ALA A 72 -6.24 -17.67 -10.90
N ILE A 73 -5.31 -16.79 -10.51
CA ILE A 73 -5.09 -16.42 -9.11
C ILE A 73 -5.38 -14.91 -8.95
N PRO A 74 -6.43 -14.53 -8.20
CA PRO A 74 -6.66 -13.14 -7.84
C PRO A 74 -5.48 -12.55 -7.08
N VAL A 75 -5.23 -11.25 -7.31
CA VAL A 75 -4.16 -10.51 -6.64
C VAL A 75 -4.73 -9.27 -5.96
N TRP A 76 -4.71 -9.27 -4.64
CA TRP A 76 -5.21 -8.16 -3.83
C TRP A 76 -4.06 -7.43 -3.17
N GLY A 77 -4.22 -6.13 -2.97
CA GLY A 77 -3.27 -5.26 -2.29
C GLY A 77 -3.97 -4.42 -1.24
N VAL A 78 -3.45 -4.41 -0.02
CA VAL A 78 -4.06 -3.68 1.11
C VAL A 78 -3.15 -2.55 1.53
N ALA A 79 -3.57 -1.31 1.29
CA ALA A 79 -2.82 -0.14 1.72
C ALA A 79 -2.62 -0.11 3.25
N HIS A 80 -1.57 0.56 3.72
CA HIS A 80 -1.43 0.86 5.15
C HIS A 80 -2.56 1.81 5.61
N ALA A 81 -3.03 1.62 6.84
CA ALA A 81 -4.04 2.48 7.45
C ALA A 81 -3.52 3.92 7.51
N GLY A 82 -4.34 4.89 7.09
CA GLY A 82 -3.98 6.31 7.06
C GLY A 82 -3.05 6.74 5.91
N HIS A 83 -2.65 5.83 5.01
CA HIS A 83 -1.70 6.15 3.92
C HIS A 83 -2.38 6.39 2.57
N MET A 84 -3.71 6.41 2.52
CA MET A 84 -4.49 6.69 1.31
C MET A 84 -5.47 7.81 1.60
N GLU A 85 -5.76 8.63 0.59
CA GLU A 85 -6.88 9.57 0.66
C GLU A 85 -8.19 8.77 0.65
N VAL A 86 -9.00 8.98 1.69
CA VAL A 86 -10.26 8.25 1.89
C VAL A 86 -11.45 9.10 1.46
N PRO A 87 -12.56 8.47 1.04
CA PRO A 87 -13.82 9.17 0.79
C PRO A 87 -14.29 10.02 1.99
N LYS A 88 -15.00 11.13 1.71
CA LYS A 88 -15.43 12.12 2.72
C LYS A 88 -16.30 11.53 3.83
N ASP A 89 -17.07 10.50 3.52
CA ASP A 89 -17.95 9.76 4.43
C ASP A 89 -17.20 8.77 5.34
N MET A 90 -15.93 8.49 5.03
CA MET A 90 -15.04 7.60 5.78
C MET A 90 -13.86 8.35 6.40
N THR A 91 -13.93 9.67 6.57
CA THR A 91 -12.80 10.42 7.13
C THR A 91 -12.50 9.95 8.56
N PRO A 92 -11.26 9.50 8.84
CA PRO A 92 -10.85 9.19 10.20
C PRO A 92 -10.93 10.43 11.10
N LYS A 93 -10.98 10.22 12.40
CA LYS A 93 -11.02 11.33 13.35
C LYS A 93 -9.67 12.05 13.30
N ALA A 94 -9.69 13.36 13.50
CA ALA A 94 -8.47 14.15 13.56
C ALA A 94 -7.56 13.60 14.68
N GLY A 95 -6.36 13.17 14.32
CA GLY A 95 -5.38 12.60 15.26
C GLY A 95 -5.24 11.08 15.25
N ASP A 96 -5.95 10.37 14.37
CA ASP A 96 -5.73 8.93 14.18
C ASP A 96 -4.34 8.68 13.57
N LEU A 97 -3.36 8.41 14.43
CA LEU A 97 -2.01 8.00 14.08
C LEU A 97 -1.92 6.47 14.19
N TYR A 98 -1.39 5.83 13.16
CA TYR A 98 -1.23 4.37 13.12
C TYR A 98 0.25 4.01 13.22
N GLU A 99 0.64 3.39 14.32
CA GLU A 99 1.97 2.86 14.51
C GLU A 99 2.14 1.51 13.80
N LEU A 100 3.37 0.99 13.75
CA LEU A 100 3.67 -0.30 13.13
C LEU A 100 2.83 -1.45 13.73
N GLU A 101 2.63 -1.41 15.04
CA GLU A 101 1.82 -2.39 15.75
C GLU A 101 0.34 -2.33 15.33
N ASP A 102 -0.19 -1.13 15.12
CA ASP A 102 -1.54 -0.94 14.57
C ASP A 102 -1.64 -1.47 13.15
N GLN A 103 -0.62 -1.26 12.31
CA GLN A 103 -0.59 -1.82 10.96
C GLN A 103 -0.57 -3.35 10.94
N ILE A 104 0.14 -3.98 11.88
CA ILE A 104 0.16 -5.45 12.03
C ILE A 104 -1.24 -5.95 12.41
N ASN A 105 -1.82 -5.37 13.45
CA ASN A 105 -3.15 -5.77 13.94
C ASN A 105 -4.24 -5.49 12.89
N HIS A 106 -4.11 -4.39 12.14
CA HIS A 106 -4.98 -4.05 11.01
C HIS A 106 -4.93 -5.09 9.89
N LYS A 107 -3.74 -5.57 9.51
CA LYS A 107 -3.61 -6.61 8.46
C LYS A 107 -4.12 -7.96 8.94
N ILE A 108 -3.91 -8.31 10.21
CA ILE A 108 -4.52 -9.50 10.83
C ILE A 108 -6.05 -9.41 10.76
N ALA A 109 -6.62 -8.30 11.22
CA ALA A 109 -8.06 -8.06 11.20
C ALA A 109 -8.62 -8.10 9.78
N PHE A 110 -7.91 -7.52 8.80
CA PHE A 110 -8.32 -7.60 7.40
C PHE A 110 -8.39 -9.05 6.91
N ILE A 111 -7.37 -9.87 7.23
CA ILE A 111 -7.36 -11.28 6.82
C ILE A 111 -8.51 -12.05 7.47
N GLU A 112 -8.73 -11.86 8.77
CA GLU A 112 -9.81 -12.54 9.51
C GLU A 112 -11.21 -12.13 9.02
N ASP A 113 -11.41 -10.85 8.77
CA ASP A 113 -12.76 -10.29 8.56
C ASP A 113 -13.16 -10.25 7.06
N HIS A 114 -12.18 -10.24 6.13
CA HIS A 114 -12.45 -9.98 4.69
C HIS A 114 -11.97 -11.07 3.74
N ILE A 115 -11.21 -12.06 4.20
CA ILE A 115 -10.76 -13.16 3.36
C ILE A 115 -11.61 -14.40 3.64
N PRO A 116 -12.24 -15.01 2.62
CA PRO A 116 -13.08 -16.19 2.83
C PRO A 116 -12.29 -17.35 3.44
N ALA A 117 -12.89 -18.06 4.41
CA ALA A 117 -12.22 -19.10 5.20
C ALA A 117 -11.59 -20.25 4.39
N ASN A 118 -12.10 -20.54 3.19
CA ASN A 118 -11.58 -21.59 2.30
C ASN A 118 -10.55 -21.07 1.27
N THR A 119 -9.89 -19.95 1.57
CA THR A 119 -8.89 -19.32 0.70
C THR A 119 -7.48 -19.55 1.24
N ARG A 120 -6.63 -20.13 0.41
CA ARG A 120 -5.20 -20.34 0.65
C ARG A 120 -4.41 -19.08 0.28
N LEU A 121 -3.75 -18.48 1.25
CA LEU A 121 -3.08 -17.20 1.09
C LEU A 121 -1.59 -17.35 0.75
N VAL A 122 -1.13 -16.56 -0.22
CA VAL A 122 0.29 -16.25 -0.39
C VAL A 122 0.48 -14.77 -0.10
N LEU A 123 1.18 -14.47 0.99
CA LEU A 123 1.47 -13.10 1.38
C LEU A 123 2.72 -12.62 0.64
N ILE A 124 2.67 -11.42 0.06
CA ILE A 124 3.79 -10.80 -0.64
C ILE A 124 4.10 -9.47 0.02
N GLY A 125 5.21 -9.38 0.74
CA GLY A 125 5.60 -8.20 1.48
C GLY A 125 6.69 -7.45 0.76
N HIS A 126 6.68 -6.11 0.85
CA HIS A 126 7.80 -5.29 0.39
C HIS A 126 8.37 -4.46 1.56
N SER A 127 9.69 -4.46 1.73
CA SER A 127 10.38 -3.69 2.80
C SER A 127 9.74 -3.92 4.19
N ILE A 128 9.11 -2.91 4.80
CA ILE A 128 8.43 -3.04 6.10
C ILE A 128 7.24 -4.01 6.06
N GLY A 129 6.60 -4.17 4.90
CA GLY A 129 5.55 -5.17 4.69
C GLY A 129 6.05 -6.60 4.92
N CYS A 130 7.35 -6.87 4.74
CA CYS A 130 7.95 -8.16 5.08
C CYS A 130 7.95 -8.41 6.58
N TYR A 131 8.25 -7.39 7.40
CA TYR A 131 8.18 -7.50 8.86
C TYR A 131 6.74 -7.77 9.32
N ILE A 132 5.77 -7.08 8.71
CA ILE A 132 4.34 -7.30 8.99
C ILE A 132 3.94 -8.75 8.69
N ILE A 133 4.39 -9.33 7.57
CA ILE A 133 4.14 -10.74 7.24
C ILE A 133 4.70 -11.67 8.32
N LEU A 134 5.95 -11.44 8.75
CA LEU A 134 6.59 -12.27 9.77
C LEU A 134 5.80 -12.21 11.09
N GLU A 135 5.33 -11.04 11.48
CA GLU A 135 4.50 -10.89 12.69
C GLU A 135 3.12 -11.55 12.55
N ILE A 136 2.48 -11.50 11.38
CA ILE A 136 1.24 -12.25 11.11
C ILE A 136 1.49 -13.76 11.27
N LEU A 137 2.53 -14.29 10.63
CA LEU A 137 2.87 -15.72 10.69
C LEU A 137 3.19 -16.17 12.12
N ARG A 138 3.87 -15.32 12.90
CA ARG A 138 4.21 -15.61 14.31
C ARG A 138 2.99 -15.62 15.22
N ARG A 139 2.08 -14.65 15.07
CA ARG A 139 0.94 -14.43 15.99
C ARG A 139 -0.29 -15.24 15.62
N LYS A 140 -0.46 -15.58 14.34
CA LYS A 140 -1.67 -16.20 13.80
C LYS A 140 -1.32 -17.42 12.92
N PRO A 141 -0.72 -18.48 13.52
CA PRO A 141 -0.31 -19.68 12.77
C PRO A 141 -1.47 -20.48 12.18
N ASN A 142 -2.70 -20.26 12.66
CA ASN A 142 -3.91 -20.94 12.19
C ASN A 142 -4.51 -20.33 10.92
N LEU A 143 -4.02 -19.16 10.48
CA LEU A 143 -4.48 -18.59 9.21
C LEU A 143 -4.03 -19.48 8.05
N PRO A 144 -4.83 -19.60 6.96
CA PRO A 144 -4.55 -20.48 5.83
C PRO A 144 -3.44 -19.94 4.91
N ILE A 145 -2.31 -19.50 5.47
CA ILE A 145 -1.18 -18.93 4.75
C ILE A 145 -0.24 -20.06 4.30
N GLN A 146 -0.12 -20.24 2.99
CA GLN A 146 0.74 -21.26 2.39
C GLN A 146 2.20 -20.80 2.29
N LYS A 147 2.42 -19.51 2.01
CA LYS A 147 3.76 -18.97 1.75
C LYS A 147 3.81 -17.47 2.00
N GLY A 148 4.93 -17.00 2.52
CA GLY A 148 5.33 -15.59 2.55
C GLY A 148 6.47 -15.34 1.55
N ILE A 149 6.29 -14.39 0.64
CA ILE A 149 7.32 -13.90 -0.29
C ILE A 149 7.78 -12.54 0.21
N LEU A 150 9.06 -12.41 0.52
CA LEU A 150 9.63 -11.21 1.14
C LEU A 150 10.49 -10.45 0.13
N LEU A 151 9.94 -9.40 -0.48
CA LEU A 151 10.63 -8.58 -1.47
C LEU A 151 11.46 -7.50 -0.77
N PHE A 152 12.79 -7.62 -0.86
CA PHE A 152 13.76 -6.68 -0.29
C PHE A 152 13.47 -6.38 1.20
N PRO A 153 13.55 -7.40 2.06
CA PRO A 153 12.93 -7.34 3.38
C PRO A 153 13.67 -6.43 4.36
N THR A 154 12.89 -5.72 5.18
CA THR A 154 13.38 -4.94 6.31
C THR A 154 13.02 -5.68 7.61
N ILE A 155 13.88 -6.61 8.05
CA ILE A 155 13.57 -7.55 9.16
C ILE A 155 14.13 -7.07 10.50
N GLU A 156 15.42 -6.71 10.56
CA GLU A 156 16.09 -6.34 11.81
C GLU A 156 16.97 -5.10 11.61
N ARG A 157 17.20 -4.34 12.70
CA ARG A 157 18.23 -3.29 12.79
C ARG A 157 18.16 -2.19 11.72
N MET A 158 16.98 -1.86 11.17
CA MET A 158 16.84 -0.77 10.18
C MET A 158 17.49 0.53 10.66
N ALA A 159 17.25 0.91 11.93
CA ALA A 159 17.83 2.11 12.54
C ALA A 159 19.36 2.08 12.69
N GLN A 160 19.99 0.90 12.60
CA GLN A 160 21.43 0.69 12.72
C GLN A 160 22.11 0.51 11.36
N THR A 161 21.36 0.48 10.26
CA THR A 161 21.94 0.52 8.90
C THR A 161 22.67 1.85 8.68
N PRO A 162 23.67 1.94 7.77
CA PRO A 162 24.36 3.20 7.46
C PRO A 162 23.38 4.36 7.14
N ASN A 163 22.32 4.07 6.39
CA ASN A 163 21.28 5.06 6.10
C ASN A 163 20.41 5.35 7.33
N GLY A 164 20.11 4.36 8.17
CA GLY A 164 19.33 4.50 9.40
C GLY A 164 20.01 5.37 10.46
N VAL A 165 21.31 5.17 10.69
CA VAL A 165 22.08 5.95 11.68
C VAL A 165 22.27 7.41 11.28
N VAL A 166 22.29 7.70 9.98
CA VAL A 166 22.37 9.08 9.46
C VAL A 166 20.98 9.73 9.41
N SER A 167 19.96 9.02 8.93
CA SER A 167 18.60 9.56 8.78
C SER A 167 17.85 9.74 10.10
N LYS A 168 18.10 8.89 11.11
CA LYS A 168 17.43 8.96 12.41
C LYS A 168 17.67 10.29 13.15
N PRO A 169 18.90 10.76 13.38
CA PRO A 169 19.13 12.04 14.05
C PRO A 169 18.61 13.20 13.20
N LEU A 170 18.71 13.13 11.87
CA LEU A 170 18.13 14.13 10.98
C LEU A 170 16.61 14.22 11.16
N ALA A 171 15.89 13.11 11.05
CA ALA A 171 14.45 13.08 11.19
C ALA A 171 13.99 13.53 12.60
N LEU A 172 14.72 13.14 13.66
CA LEU A 172 14.35 13.50 15.03
C LEU A 172 14.64 14.96 15.35
N ASN A 173 15.80 15.49 14.96
CA ASN A 173 16.20 16.85 15.31
C ASN A 173 15.47 17.89 14.45
N PHE A 174 15.22 17.59 13.18
CA PHE A 174 14.52 18.50 12.28
C PHE A 174 12.99 18.36 12.35
N ARG A 175 12.43 17.52 13.23
CA ARG A 175 10.96 17.36 13.35
C ARG A 175 10.27 18.69 13.63
N TRP A 176 10.85 19.53 14.49
CA TRP A 176 10.28 20.83 14.84
C TRP A 176 10.41 21.83 13.69
N ALA A 177 11.52 21.79 12.96
CA ALA A 177 11.68 22.58 11.75
C ALA A 177 10.68 22.15 10.66
N ALA A 178 10.41 20.86 10.52
CA ALA A 178 9.39 20.33 9.61
C ALA A 178 7.98 20.74 10.04
N TYR A 179 7.65 20.68 11.34
CA TYR A 179 6.37 21.19 11.85
C TYR A 179 6.21 22.69 11.61
N LEU A 180 7.26 23.48 11.83
CA LEU A 180 7.26 24.91 11.54
C LEU A 180 7.06 25.16 10.05
N ALA A 181 7.81 24.47 9.19
CA ALA A 181 7.69 24.60 7.74
C ALA A 181 6.29 24.19 7.25
N ALA A 182 5.72 23.10 7.76
CA ALA A 182 4.37 22.67 7.43
C ALA A 182 3.31 23.69 7.91
N SER A 183 3.50 24.26 9.10
CA SER A 183 2.62 25.29 9.66
C SER A 183 2.67 26.56 8.80
N LEU A 184 3.87 27.03 8.45
CA LEU A 184 4.06 28.18 7.55
C LEU A 184 3.46 27.92 6.17
N ALA A 185 3.66 26.72 5.63
CA ALA A 185 3.09 26.30 4.36
C ALA A 185 1.55 26.29 4.42
N TYR A 186 0.94 25.87 5.53
CA TYR A 186 -0.51 25.86 5.72
C TYR A 186 -1.10 27.28 5.57
N TYR A 187 -0.49 28.28 6.19
CA TYR A 187 -0.92 29.69 6.11
C TYR A 187 -0.61 30.36 4.77
N LEU A 188 0.17 29.73 3.90
CA LEU A 188 0.53 30.29 2.61
C LEU A 188 -0.67 30.22 1.63
N PRO A 189 -0.99 31.29 0.88
CA PRO A 189 -2.02 31.25 -0.16
C PRO A 189 -1.76 30.18 -1.22
N ASP A 190 -2.82 29.56 -1.73
CA ASP A 190 -2.72 28.44 -2.69
C ASP A 190 -2.05 28.83 -4.01
N CYS A 191 -2.16 30.10 -4.43
CA CYS A 191 -1.45 30.63 -5.58
C CYS A 191 0.08 30.54 -5.42
N ILE A 192 0.60 30.80 -4.21
CA ILE A 192 2.03 30.73 -3.91
C ILE A 192 2.46 29.27 -3.82
N LYS A 193 1.68 28.41 -3.15
CA LYS A 193 1.95 26.96 -3.11
C LYS A 193 2.05 26.38 -4.52
N LEU A 194 1.07 26.69 -5.38
CA LEU A 194 1.03 26.22 -6.77
C LEU A 194 2.17 26.81 -7.60
N PHE A 195 2.54 28.08 -7.38
CA PHE A 195 3.70 28.67 -8.03
C PHE A 195 5.00 27.95 -7.65
N LEU A 196 5.21 27.67 -6.36
CA LEU A 196 6.39 26.95 -5.86
C LEU A 196 6.45 25.51 -6.37
N ILE A 197 5.31 24.80 -6.34
CA ILE A 197 5.18 23.44 -6.89
C ILE A 197 5.50 23.46 -8.39
N ARG A 198 4.94 24.40 -9.16
CA ARG A 198 5.21 24.56 -10.59
C ARG A 198 6.69 24.87 -10.84
N LEU A 199 7.30 25.74 -10.06
CA LEU A 199 8.72 26.08 -10.18
C LEU A 199 9.62 24.86 -9.93
N HIS A 200 9.32 24.07 -8.90
CA HIS A 200 10.06 22.85 -8.56
C HIS A 200 9.88 21.74 -9.61
N LEU A 201 8.64 21.53 -10.07
CA LEU A 201 8.32 20.52 -11.07
C LEU A 201 8.75 20.91 -12.50
N ARG A 202 9.02 22.20 -12.77
CA ARG A 202 9.51 22.68 -14.08
C ARG A 202 10.87 22.09 -14.47
N GLY A 203 11.65 21.61 -13.50
CA GLY A 203 12.93 20.92 -13.75
C GLY A 203 12.83 19.39 -13.84
N SER A 204 11.65 18.81 -13.61
CA SER A 204 11.44 17.35 -13.59
C SER A 204 10.57 16.94 -14.77
N THR A 205 11.06 16.07 -15.64
CA THR A 205 10.27 15.47 -16.73
C THR A 205 9.16 14.59 -16.12
N MET A 206 7.99 15.17 -15.87
CA MET A 206 6.85 14.42 -15.33
C MET A 206 6.29 13.46 -16.39
N ASN A 207 6.09 12.20 -15.97
CA ASN A 207 5.36 11.19 -16.73
C ASN A 207 3.91 11.69 -16.96
N PRO A 208 3.37 11.71 -18.20
CA PRO A 208 2.10 12.36 -18.56
C PRO A 208 0.87 11.91 -17.75
N THR A 209 0.93 10.74 -17.11
CA THR A 209 -0.15 10.21 -16.26
C THR A 209 -0.30 10.96 -14.94
N ALA A 210 0.78 11.54 -14.39
CA ALA A 210 0.74 12.35 -13.16
C ALA A 210 0.18 13.76 -13.42
N ALA A 211 0.47 14.33 -14.61
CA ALA A 211 -0.01 15.66 -14.99
C ALA A 211 -1.54 15.74 -15.07
N ARG A 212 -2.22 14.67 -15.50
CA ARG A 212 -3.69 14.61 -15.59
C ARG A 212 -4.40 14.64 -14.21
N ARG A 213 -3.77 14.12 -13.16
CA ARG A 213 -4.34 14.15 -11.79
C ARG A 213 -4.23 15.53 -11.13
N VAL A 214 -3.21 16.31 -11.48
CA VAL A 214 -3.05 17.69 -10.97
C VAL A 214 -4.06 18.63 -11.63
N SER A 215 -4.38 18.42 -12.92
CA SER A 215 -5.40 19.23 -13.61
C SER A 215 -6.84 18.96 -13.17
N SER A 216 -7.14 17.77 -12.61
CA SER A 216 -8.47 17.45 -12.08
C SER A 216 -8.72 17.94 -10.65
N LEU A 217 -7.72 18.57 -10.02
CA LEU A 217 -7.79 19.12 -8.66
C LEU A 217 -8.00 20.64 -8.63
N GLN A 218 -8.21 21.28 -9.78
CA GLN A 218 -8.69 22.67 -9.82
C GLN A 218 -10.22 22.65 -9.93
N PRO A 219 -10.94 23.48 -9.14
CA PRO A 219 -12.39 23.66 -9.30
C PRO A 219 -12.75 24.23 -10.67
#